data_AF-A0A5C1ECV3-F1
#
_entry.id   AF-A0A5C1ECV3-F1
#
_cell.length_a   1.000
_cell.length_b   1.000
_cell.length_c   1.000
_cell.angle_alpha   90.00
_cell.angle_beta   90.00
_cell.angle_gamma   90.00
#
_symmetry.space_group_name_H-M   'P 1'
#
loop_
_entity.id
_entity.type
_entity.pdbx_description
1 polymer ?
#
loop_
_entity_poly.entity_id
_entity_poly.type
_entity_poly.pdbx_seq_one_letter_code
_entity_poly.pdbx_strand_id
1 'polypeptide(L)' 'MENQLATLESKVDQVVGLCQALRGENAALKAQLAAAEARNADLTARMAAARSRVETLLARVPEDK' A
#
# COMPACT_ATOMS: atom_id res chain seq x y z
N MET A 1 8.25 -47.35 -9.38
CA MET A 1 7.14 -46.44 -9.75
C MET A 1 6.51 -45.78 -8.51
N GLU A 2 6.19 -46.52 -7.44
CA GLU A 2 5.66 -45.93 -6.18
C GLU A 2 6.52 -44.81 -5.59
N ASN A 3 7.85 -44.96 -5.59
CA ASN A 3 8.76 -43.93 -5.08
C ASN A 3 8.74 -42.62 -5.90
N GLN A 4 8.55 -42.72 -7.22
CA GLN A 4 8.43 -41.56 -8.10
C GLN A 4 7.10 -40.83 -7.88
N LEU A 5 6.02 -41.59 -7.64
CA LEU A 5 4.71 -41.03 -7.32
C LEU A 5 4.73 -40.29 -5.98
N ALA A 6 5.27 -40.90 -4.93
CA ALA A 6 5.43 -40.26 -3.61
C ALA A 6 6.29 -38.99 -3.67
N THR A 7 7.35 -39.00 -4.49
CA THR A 7 8.18 -37.80 -4.73
C THR A 7 7.38 -36.69 -5.41
N LEU A 8 6.52 -37.05 -6.37
CA LEU A 8 5.69 -36.08 -7.07
C LEU A 8 4.63 -35.49 -6.15
N GLU A 9 3.96 -36.30 -5.33
CA GLU A 9 2.99 -35.85 -4.32
C GLU A 9 3.64 -34.84 -3.36
N SER A 10 4.81 -35.16 -2.81
CA SER A 10 5.54 -34.24 -1.92
C SER A 10 5.87 -32.91 -2.60
N LYS A 11 6.25 -32.93 -3.90
CA LYS A 11 6.50 -31.70 -4.65
C LYS A 11 5.23 -30.89 -4.89
N VAL A 12 4.10 -31.54 -5.18
CA VAL A 12 2.80 -30.88 -5.33
C VAL A 12 2.42 -30.20 -4.01
N ASP A 13 2.55 -30.89 -2.88
CA ASP A 13 2.26 -30.32 -1.56
C ASP A 13 3.14 -29.11 -1.25
N GLN A 14 4.43 -29.17 -1.60
CA GLN A 14 5.36 -28.04 -1.45
C GLN A 14 4.94 -26.84 -2.31
N VAL A 15 4.57 -27.06 -3.57
CA VAL A 15 4.11 -25.97 -4.46
C VAL A 15 2.80 -25.38 -3.94
N VAL A 16 1.86 -26.21 -3.49
CA VAL A 16 0.60 -25.76 -2.89
C VAL A 16 0.88 -24.89 -1.65
N GLY A 17 1.77 -25.32 -0.77
CA GLY A 17 2.18 -24.54 0.40
C GLY A 17 2.80 -23.19 0.02
N LEU A 18 3.70 -23.19 -0.98
CA LEU A 18 4.31 -21.95 -1.48
C LEU A 18 3.26 -21.00 -2.09
N CYS A 19 2.32 -21.51 -2.88
CA CYS A 19 1.25 -20.72 -3.47
C CYS A 19 0.33 -20.10 -2.40
N GLN A 20 0.04 -20.83 -1.32
CA GLN A 20 -0.75 -20.31 -0.20
C GLN A 20 0.01 -19.19 0.53
N ALA A 21 1.30 -19.39 0.82
CA ALA A 21 2.14 -18.39 1.45
C ALA A 21 2.23 -17.10 0.62
N LEU A 22 2.53 -17.22 -0.69
CA LEU A 22 2.60 -16.09 -1.61
C LEU A 22 1.26 -15.36 -1.73
N ARG A 23 0.13 -16.07 -1.69
CA ARG A 23 -1.20 -15.45 -1.70
C ARG A 23 -1.45 -14.64 -0.43
N GLY A 24 -1.04 -15.15 0.72
CA GLY A 24 -1.10 -14.44 2.00
C GLY A 24 -0.24 -13.17 1.99
N GLU A 25 1.01 -13.29 1.54
CA GLU A 25 1.93 -12.15 1.42
C GLU A 25 1.39 -11.10 0.43
N ASN A 26 0.88 -11.52 -0.73
CA ASN A 26 0.29 -10.60 -1.70
C ASN A 26 -0.90 -9.82 -1.12
N ALA A 27 -1.76 -10.48 -0.35
CA ALA A 27 -2.88 -9.83 0.33
C ALA A 27 -2.39 -8.81 1.38
N ALA A 28 -1.36 -9.16 2.15
CA ALA A 28 -0.76 -8.26 3.13
C ALA A 28 -0.11 -7.03 2.47
N LEU A 29 0.64 -7.22 1.39
CA LEU A 29 1.27 -6.13 0.63
C LEU A 29 0.21 -5.19 0.02
N LYS A 30 -0.87 -5.74 -0.55
CA LYS A 30 -1.99 -4.93 -1.06
C LYS A 30 -2.65 -4.10 0.04
N ALA A 31 -2.85 -4.66 1.23
CA ALA A 31 -3.40 -3.93 2.36
C ALA A 31 -2.47 -2.79 2.82
N GLN A 32 -1.16 -3.06 2.88
CA GLN A 32 -0.16 -2.04 3.22
C GLN A 32 -0.10 -0.90 2.19
N LEU A 33 -0.16 -1.25 0.90
CA LEU A 33 -0.19 -0.27 -0.19
C LEU A 33 -1.42 0.64 -0.07
N ALA A 34 -2.62 0.07 0.08
CA ALA A 34 -3.85 0.84 0.25
C ALA A 34 -3.78 1.79 1.46
N ALA A 35 -3.21 1.33 2.58
CA ALA A 35 -3.01 2.16 3.77
C ALA A 35 -1.97 3.28 3.55
N ALA A 36 -0.94 3.05 2.75
CA ALA A 36 0.04 4.07 2.38
C ALA A 36 -0.57 5.12 1.44
N GLU A 37 -1.34 4.70 0.44
CA GLU A 37 -2.05 5.58 -0.49
C GLU A 37 -3.06 6.46 0.24
N ALA A 38 -3.85 5.89 1.16
CA ALA A 38 -4.80 6.66 1.98
C ALA A 38 -4.09 7.74 2.83
N ARG A 39 -2.96 7.40 3.45
CA ARG A 39 -2.16 8.37 4.21
C ARG A 39 -1.57 9.46 3.31
N ASN A 40 -1.13 9.10 2.12
CA ASN A 40 -0.60 10.07 1.16
C ASN A 40 -1.70 11.07 0.76
N ALA A 41 -2.89 10.58 0.41
CA ALA A 41 -4.04 11.41 0.07
C ALA A 41 -4.44 12.37 1.21
N ASP A 42 -4.47 11.89 2.46
CA ASP A 42 -4.72 12.74 3.63
C ASP A 42 -3.68 13.86 3.77
N LEU A 43 -2.39 13.51 3.68
CA LEU A 43 -1.30 14.49 3.78
C LEU A 43 -1.38 15.53 2.65
N THR A 44 -1.66 15.11 1.42
CA THR A 44 -1.84 16.01 0.28
C THR A 44 -3.02 16.97 0.51
N ALA A 45 -4.16 16.46 0.99
CA ALA A 45 -5.32 17.29 1.31
C ALA A 45 -5.01 18.32 2.41
N ARG A 46 -4.29 17.90 3.46
CA ARG A 46 -3.86 18.78 4.54
C ARG A 46 -2.89 19.86 4.06
N MET A 47 -1.94 19.51 3.19
CA MET A 47 -1.03 20.49 2.59
C MET A 47 -1.77 21.50 1.71
N ALA A 48 -2.74 21.05 0.90
CA ALA A 48 -3.57 21.93 0.09
C ALA A 48 -4.38 22.91 0.96
N ALA A 49 -4.99 22.42 2.03
CA ALA A 49 -5.73 23.26 2.99
C ALA A 49 -4.80 24.27 3.69
N ALA A 50 -3.62 23.85 4.12
CA ALA A 50 -2.63 24.73 4.74
C ALA A 50 -2.16 25.83 3.76
N ARG A 51 -1.89 25.46 2.50
CA ARG A 51 -1.52 26.40 1.44
C ARG A 51 -2.63 27.43 1.21
N SER A 52 -3.87 26.98 1.03
CA SER A 52 -5.02 27.89 0.83
C SER A 52 -5.20 28.85 2.00
N ARG A 53 -5.00 28.39 3.23
CA ARG A 53 -5.03 29.23 4.43
C ARG A 53 -3.93 30.31 4.39
N VAL A 54 -2.71 29.95 4.00
CA VAL A 54 -1.60 30.90 3.86
C VAL A 54 -1.89 31.92 2.76
N GLU A 55 -2.34 31.48 1.59
CA GLU A 55 -2.72 32.37 0.48
C GLU A 55 -3.84 33.35 0.90
N THR A 56 -4.84 32.86 1.63
CA THR A 56 -5.92 33.70 2.16
C THR A 56 -5.42 34.75 3.16
N LEU A 57 -4.46 34.39 4.02
CA LEU A 57 -3.88 35.33 4.98
C LEU A 57 -3.02 36.39 4.27
N LEU A 58 -2.20 35.98 3.29
CA LEU A 58 -1.40 36.89 2.46
C LEU A 58 -2.28 37.89 1.70
N ALA A 59 -3.40 37.44 1.13
CA ALA A 59 -4.35 38.31 0.43
C ALA A 59 -5.01 39.36 1.34
N ARG A 60 -4.94 39.17 2.66
CA ARG A 60 -5.46 40.12 3.66
C ARG A 60 -4.37 41.03 4.26
N VAL A 61 -3.11 40.84 3.88
CA VAL A 61 -2.04 41.76 4.27
C VAL A 61 -2.20 43.02 3.40
N PRO A 62 -2.49 44.19 3.99
CA PRO A 62 -2.54 45.43 3.23
C PRO A 62 -1.16 45.74 2.66
N GLU A 63 -1.10 46.21 1.42
CA GLU A 63 0.13 46.80 0.87
C GLU A 63 0.45 48.05 1.69
N ASP A 64 1.52 48.01 2.48
CA ASP A 64 2.06 49.19 3.15
C ASP A 64 2.41 50.22 2.07
N LYS A 65 1.70 51.36 2.10
CA LYS A 65 2.07 52.59 1.37
C LYS A 65 2.98 53.44 2.23
#